data_AF-A0A0K6IS82-F1
#
_entry.id   AF-A0A0K6IS82-F1
#
_cell.length_a   1.000
_cell.length_b   1.000
_cell.length_c   1.000
_cell.angle_alpha   90.00
_cell.angle_beta   90.00
_cell.angle_gamma   90.00
#
_symmetry.space_group_name_H-M   'P 1'
#
loop_
_entity.id
_entity.type
_entity.pdbx_description
1 polymer ?
#
loop_
_entity_poly.entity_id
_entity_poly.type
_entity_poly.pdbx_seq_one_letter_code
_entity_poly.pdbx_strand_id
1 'polypeptide(L)'
;MNKQLVLNTLAKDIFRKQADFDYISARVNFRLGLRQQFLWSAQQAIEKYLKAILLFKGITLSLKNMGITLIVCLKVLLLSII
;
A
#
# COMPACT_ATOMS: atom_id res chain seq x y z
N MET A 1 -13.07 -21.59 -7.73
CA MET A 1 -11.87 -20.93 -7.18
C MET A 1 -12.29 -20.00 -6.05
N ASN A 2 -11.68 -20.11 -4.88
CA ASN A 2 -12.12 -19.37 -3.69
C ASN A 2 -11.77 -17.88 -3.84
N LYS A 3 -12.76 -16.99 -3.94
CA LYS A 3 -12.54 -15.55 -4.25
C LYS A 3 -11.52 -14.89 -3.30
N GLN A 4 -11.53 -15.28 -2.03
CA GLN A 4 -10.59 -14.78 -1.02
C GLN A 4 -9.15 -15.21 -1.29
N LEU A 5 -8.94 -16.42 -1.81
CA LEU A 5 -7.59 -16.91 -2.15
C LEU A 5 -6.95 -16.04 -3.23
N VAL A 6 -7.73 -15.68 -4.25
CA VAL A 6 -7.28 -14.81 -5.35
C VAL A 6 -6.94 -13.41 -4.83
N LEU A 7 -7.80 -12.83 -3.97
CA LEU A 7 -7.54 -11.52 -3.37
C LEU A 7 -6.28 -11.53 -2.50
N ASN A 8 -6.05 -12.59 -1.74
CA ASN A 8 -4.85 -12.74 -0.91
C ASN A 8 -3.57 -12.87 -1.78
N THR A 9 -3.63 -13.59 -2.89
CA THR A 9 -2.52 -13.69 -3.84
C THR A 9 -2.23 -12.33 -4.47
N LEU A 10 -3.26 -11.59 -4.91
CA LEU A 10 -3.09 -10.24 -5.48
C LEU A 10 -2.54 -9.25 -4.43
N ALA A 11 -3.02 -9.30 -3.20
CA ALA A 11 -2.53 -8.47 -2.09
C ALA A 11 -1.03 -8.71 -1.82
N LYS A 12 -0.60 -9.97 -1.87
CA LYS A 12 0.79 -10.37 -1.65
C LYS A 12 1.68 -10.00 -2.84
N ASP A 13 1.32 -10.42 -4.04
CA ASP A 13 2.23 -10.37 -5.18
C ASP A 13 2.27 -9.00 -5.86
N ILE A 14 1.16 -8.27 -5.88
CA ILE A 14 1.08 -6.96 -6.53
C ILE A 14 1.35 -5.83 -5.54
N PHE A 15 0.67 -5.83 -4.40
CA PHE A 15 0.75 -4.69 -3.47
C PHE A 15 1.93 -4.80 -2.52
N ARG A 16 2.06 -5.91 -1.78
CA ARG A 16 3.12 -6.07 -0.79
C ARG A 16 4.50 -6.07 -1.43
N LYS A 17 4.71 -6.89 -2.46
CA LYS A 17 6.00 -6.97 -3.16
C LYS A 17 6.42 -5.63 -3.77
N GLN A 18 5.50 -4.87 -4.35
CA GLN A 18 5.80 -3.53 -4.87
C GLN A 18 6.11 -2.53 -3.75
N ALA A 19 5.39 -2.61 -2.63
CA ALA A 19 5.66 -1.78 -1.45
C ALA A 19 7.06 -2.04 -0.86
N ASP A 20 7.51 -3.29 -0.85
CA ASP A 20 8.87 -3.66 -0.44
C ASP A 20 9.93 -2.96 -1.31
N PHE A 21 9.75 -2.93 -2.64
CA PHE A 21 10.65 -2.22 -3.56
C PHE A 21 10.64 -0.71 -3.36
N ASP A 22 9.47 -0.11 -3.14
CA ASP A 22 9.34 1.32 -2.87
C ASP A 22 10.01 1.69 -1.54
N TYR A 23 9.92 0.82 -0.52
CA TYR A 23 10.60 1.00 0.76
C TYR A 23 12.13 0.94 0.61
N ILE A 24 12.66 -0.04 -0.14
CA ILE A 24 14.09 -0.12 -0.40
C ILE A 24 14.57 1.13 -1.15
N SER A 25 13.81 1.57 -2.16
CA SER A 25 14.07 2.81 -2.91
C SER A 25 14.10 4.02 -1.98
N ALA A 26 13.16 4.12 -1.04
CA ALA A 26 13.15 5.18 -0.04
C ALA A 26 14.44 5.16 0.81
N ARG A 27 14.88 3.99 1.29
CA ARG A 27 16.13 3.88 2.06
C ARG A 27 17.35 4.33 1.26
N VAL A 28 17.43 3.95 -0.02
CA VAL A 28 18.53 4.38 -0.90
C VAL A 28 18.49 5.89 -1.13
N ASN A 29 17.32 6.45 -1.45
CA ASN A 29 17.13 7.88 -1.66
C ASN A 29 17.48 8.71 -0.41
N PHE A 30 17.15 8.21 0.78
CA PHE A 30 17.55 8.84 2.04
C PHE A 30 19.08 8.88 2.20
N ARG A 31 19.77 7.75 1.91
CA ARG A 31 21.23 7.69 1.95
C ARG A 31 21.90 8.59 0.91
N LEU A 32 21.25 8.82 -0.23
CA LEU A 32 21.72 9.72 -1.29
C LEU A 32 21.37 11.19 -1.05
N GLY A 33 20.68 11.54 0.05
CA GLY A 33 20.26 12.91 0.34
C GLY A 33 19.15 13.44 -0.56
N LEU A 34 18.52 12.57 -1.36
CA LEU A 34 17.45 12.91 -2.31
C LEU A 34 16.10 13.02 -1.58
N ARG A 35 15.91 14.11 -0.83
CA ARG A 35 14.76 14.31 0.07
C ARG A 35 13.41 14.14 -0.63
N GLN A 36 13.22 14.73 -1.80
CA GLN A 36 11.93 14.65 -2.51
C GLN A 36 11.62 13.22 -2.96
N GLN A 37 12.61 12.52 -3.50
CA GLN A 37 12.50 11.15 -3.98
C GLN A 37 12.32 10.17 -2.82
N PHE A 38 12.96 10.44 -1.68
CA PHE A 38 12.72 9.73 -0.43
C PHE A 38 11.27 9.86 0.01
N LEU A 39 10.75 11.09 0.14
CA LEU A 39 9.37 11.34 0.59
C LEU A 39 8.35 10.69 -0.35
N TRP A 40 8.56 10.81 -1.66
CA TRP A 40 7.71 10.18 -2.66
C TRP A 40 7.71 8.65 -2.53
N SER A 41 8.89 8.03 -2.48
CA SER A 41 9.02 6.58 -2.40
C SER A 41 8.46 6.04 -1.08
N ALA A 42 8.65 6.77 0.02
CA ALA A 42 8.10 6.43 1.32
C ALA A 42 6.57 6.52 1.34
N GLN A 43 5.98 7.58 0.76
CA GLN A 43 4.53 7.70 0.64
C GLN A 43 3.96 6.52 -0.18
N GLN A 44 4.58 6.21 -1.32
CA GLN A 44 4.15 5.13 -2.20
C GLN A 44 4.23 3.75 -1.54
N ALA A 45 5.27 3.48 -0.74
CA ALA A 45 5.39 2.25 0.02
C ALA A 45 4.25 2.09 1.03
N ILE A 46 4.01 3.12 1.85
CA ILE A 46 2.96 3.09 2.89
C ILE A 46 1.58 2.91 2.26
N GLU A 47 1.29 3.62 1.17
CA GLU A 47 0.00 3.52 0.47
C GLU A 47 -0.27 2.10 -0.03
N LYS A 48 0.73 1.45 -0.63
CA LYS A 48 0.61 0.07 -1.13
C LYS A 48 0.49 -0.95 0.00
N TYR A 49 1.18 -0.76 1.12
CA TYR A 49 1.00 -1.61 2.30
C TYR A 49 -0.42 -1.53 2.87
N LEU A 50 -0.98 -0.32 2.98
CA LEU A 50 -2.35 -0.14 3.48
C LEU A 50 -3.36 -0.81 2.54
N LYS A 51 -3.20 -0.66 1.22
CA LYS A 51 -4.03 -1.35 0.21
C LYS A 51 -3.93 -2.87 0.34
N ALA A 52 -2.73 -3.41 0.56
CA ALA A 52 -2.54 -4.84 0.79
C ALA A 52 -3.29 -5.33 2.05
N ILE A 53 -3.18 -4.60 3.16
CA ILE A 53 -3.85 -4.95 4.42
C ILE A 53 -5.39 -4.94 4.27
N LEU A 54 -5.93 -3.95 3.56
CA LEU A 54 -7.37 -3.87 3.27
C LEU A 54 -7.84 -5.05 2.41
N LEU A 55 -7.06 -5.44 1.41
CA LEU A 55 -7.35 -6.63 0.59
C LEU A 55 -7.28 -7.93 1.39
N PHE A 56 -6.31 -8.07 2.31
CA PHE A 56 -6.24 -9.23 3.22
C PHE A 56 -7.46 -9.31 4.14
N LYS A 57 -8.03 -8.17 4.54
CA LYS A 57 -9.30 -8.10 5.29
C LYS A 57 -10.54 -8.34 4.43
N GLY A 58 -10.41 -8.51 3.12
CA GLY A 58 -11.53 -8.67 2.19
C GLY A 58 -12.27 -7.37 1.88
N ILE A 59 -11.72 -6.22 2.27
CA ILE A 59 -12.28 -4.90 1.98
C ILE A 59 -11.81 -4.48 0.59
N THR A 60 -12.66 -4.65 -0.40
CA THR A 60 -12.39 -4.18 -1.77
C THR A 60 -12.69 -2.68 -1.87
N LEU A 61 -11.64 -1.86 -1.90
CA LEU A 61 -11.76 -0.46 -2.30
C LEU A 61 -12.13 -0.39 -3.79
N SER A 62 -13.21 0.32 -4.12
CA SER A 62 -13.64 0.51 -5.51
C SER A 62 -12.52 1.17 -6.33
N LEU A 63 -12.20 0.56 -7.48
CA LEU A 63 -11.08 0.92 -8.37
C LEU A 63 -11.09 2.38 -8.85
N LYS A 64 -12.24 3.07 -8.73
CA LYS A 64 -12.37 4.51 -9.02
C LYS A 64 -11.45 5.39 -8.16
N ASN A 65 -10.96 4.86 -7.04
CA ASN A 65 -10.19 5.59 -6.04
C ASN A 65 -8.72 5.12 -5.93
N MET A 66 -8.17 4.44 -6.96
CA MET A 66 -6.79 3.94 -6.91
C MET A 66 -5.71 5.02 -6.72
N GLY A 67 -6.03 6.29 -7.00
CA GLY A 67 -5.17 7.45 -6.76
C GLY A 67 -5.46 8.23 -5.47
N ILE A 68 -6.22 7.68 -4.51
CA ILE A 68 -6.62 8.42 -3.32
C ILE A 68 -5.62 8.27 -2.17
N THR A 69 -5.01 9.40 -1.86
CA THR A 69 -4.31 9.87 -0.66
C THR A 69 -4.33 8.92 0.54
N LEU A 70 -3.13 8.63 1.08
CA LEU A 70 -2.83 7.94 2.34
C LEU A 70 -3.89 8.13 3.46
N ILE A 71 -4.42 9.35 3.58
CA ILE A 71 -5.45 9.79 4.55
C ILE A 71 -6.72 8.93 4.47
N VAL A 72 -7.19 8.57 3.27
CA VAL A 72 -8.42 7.78 3.10
C VAL A 72 -8.19 6.33 3.50
N CYS A 73 -7.03 5.74 3.15
CA CYS A 73 -6.68 4.39 3.58
C CYS A 73 -6.55 4.32 5.11
N LEU A 74 -5.93 5.32 5.75
CA LEU A 74 -5.79 5.37 7.21
C LEU A 74 -7.16 5.50 7.91
N LYS A 75 -8.06 6.32 7.36
CA LYS A 75 -9.41 6.51 7.88
C LYS A 75 -10.26 5.23 7.81
N VAL A 76 -10.19 4.49 6.70
CA VAL A 76 -10.88 3.20 6.54
C VAL A 76 -10.31 2.14 7.50
N LEU A 77 -8.99 2.13 7.71
CA LEU A 77 -8.37 1.18 8.63
C LEU A 77 -8.79 1.43 10.08
N LEU A 78 -8.82 2.69 10.52
CA LEU A 78 -9.30 3.09 11.85
C LEU A 78 -10.77 2.73 12.08
N LEU A 79 -11.63 2.95 11.07
CA LEU A 79 -13.05 2.58 11.13
C LEU A 79 -13.29 1.05 11.14
N SER A 80 -12.31 0.24 10.72
CA SER A 80 -12.40 -1.23 10.70
C SER A 80 -11.86 -1.92 11.96
N ILE A 81 -11.37 -1.12 12.94
CA ILE A 81 -10.82 -1.58 14.22
C ILE A 81 -11.80 -1.32 15.38
N ILE A 82 -12.78 -0.44 15.19
CA ILE A 82 -13.90 -0.17 16.11
C ILE A 82 -15.09 -1.02 15.66
#